data_AF-A0A5J6N7I2-F1
#
_entry.id   AF-A0A5J6N7I2-F1
#
_cell.length_a   1.000
_cell.length_b   1.000
_cell.length_c   1.000
_cell.angle_alpha   90.00
_cell.angle_beta   90.00
_cell.angle_gamma   90.00
#
_symmetry.space_group_name_H-M   'P 1'
#
loop_
_entity.id
_entity.type
_entity.pdbx_description
1 polymer ?
#
loop_
_entity_poly.entity_id
_entity_poly.type
_entity_poly.pdbx_seq_one_letter_code
_entity_poly.pdbx_strand_id
1 'polypeptide(L)'
;MRFCWILAFGAALFTASLAEAEQVQVGGRFLSIEPPQGYCALDRTKPQDARVMQAVENAQADRNRVLMHFVPCNEIEAWRAGRLTSYSVYGNLAVQLENGQPRVAGMSRGDFINAMQSQMPKLDTKEVESEINARLQGMKLSDTQLLGVVDKDRNGLYIALAMTASAGGQDMAKAGVTSFTLLGPFVVNTNMATAAAPGAYDKLLAIQKPYLAKLVSQNP
;
A
#
# COMPACT_ATOMS: atom_id res chain seq x y z
N MET A 1 -25.48 -13.85 62.88
CA MET A 1 -24.99 -12.95 61.81
C MET A 1 -23.96 -13.71 61.00
N ARG A 2 -24.30 -14.13 59.77
CA ARG A 2 -23.39 -14.78 58.81
C ARG A 2 -23.46 -13.96 57.53
N PHE A 3 -22.40 -13.23 57.20
CA PHE A 3 -22.28 -12.47 55.96
C PHE A 3 -21.64 -13.34 54.89
N CYS A 4 -22.40 -13.62 53.82
CA CYS A 4 -21.97 -14.34 52.63
C CYS A 4 -21.39 -13.32 51.64
N TRP A 5 -20.10 -13.42 51.32
CA TRP A 5 -19.47 -12.63 50.26
C TRP A 5 -19.61 -13.39 48.93
N ILE A 6 -20.33 -12.81 47.97
CA ILE A 6 -20.34 -13.27 46.58
C ILE A 6 -19.38 -12.34 45.81
N LEU A 7 -18.25 -12.88 45.38
CA LEU A 7 -17.34 -12.26 44.41
C LEU A 7 -17.92 -12.47 43.01
N ALA A 8 -18.45 -11.42 42.40
CA ALA A 8 -18.85 -11.43 40.99
C ALA A 8 -17.63 -11.14 40.11
N PHE A 9 -17.14 -12.17 39.41
CA PHE A 9 -16.14 -12.05 38.35
C PHE A 9 -16.82 -11.50 37.09
N GLY A 10 -16.63 -10.21 36.80
CA GLY A 10 -17.09 -9.59 35.55
C GLY A 10 -16.17 -9.97 34.39
N ALA A 11 -16.63 -10.85 33.51
CA ALA A 11 -15.97 -11.14 32.25
C ALA A 11 -16.17 -9.95 31.29
N ALA A 12 -15.10 -9.17 31.06
CA ALA A 12 -15.08 -8.14 30.04
C ALA A 12 -15.02 -8.79 28.65
N LEU A 13 -16.15 -8.78 27.94
CA LEU A 13 -16.23 -9.14 26.53
C LEU A 13 -15.54 -8.04 25.71
N PHE A 14 -14.31 -8.28 25.26
CA PHE A 14 -13.68 -7.47 24.23
C PHE A 14 -14.41 -7.74 22.90
N THR A 15 -15.30 -6.83 22.51
CA THR A 15 -15.84 -6.79 21.15
C THR A 15 -14.71 -6.34 20.22
N ALA A 16 -14.03 -7.31 19.60
CA ALA A 16 -13.18 -7.03 18.45
C ALA A 16 -14.10 -6.52 17.33
N SER A 17 -14.08 -5.21 17.06
CA SER A 17 -14.71 -4.67 15.86
C SER A 17 -13.98 -5.25 14.66
N LEU A 18 -14.62 -6.19 13.95
CA LEU A 18 -14.19 -6.54 12.60
C LEU A 18 -14.28 -5.26 11.77
N ALA A 19 -13.15 -4.78 11.26
CA ALA A 19 -13.14 -3.71 10.28
C ALA A 19 -13.91 -4.23 9.06
N GLU A 20 -15.11 -3.71 8.84
CA GLU A 20 -15.92 -4.02 7.67
C GLU A 20 -15.25 -3.37 6.45
N ALA A 21 -15.23 -4.08 5.32
CA ALA A 21 -14.66 -3.55 4.10
C ALA A 21 -15.43 -2.32 3.61
N GLU A 22 -14.72 -1.25 3.31
CA GLU A 22 -15.28 0.01 2.82
C GLU A 22 -15.73 -0.17 1.37
N GLN A 23 -16.94 0.31 1.06
CA GLN A 23 -17.49 0.32 -0.30
C GLN A 23 -17.17 1.65 -0.98
N VAL A 24 -16.31 1.63 -1.99
CA VAL A 24 -15.88 2.83 -2.73
C VAL A 24 -16.39 2.79 -4.16
N GLN A 25 -17.07 3.86 -4.59
CA GLN A 25 -17.60 3.96 -5.95
C GLN A 25 -16.50 4.35 -6.96
N VAL A 26 -16.31 3.50 -7.98
CA VAL A 26 -15.38 3.66 -9.10
C VAL A 26 -16.10 3.32 -10.40
N GLY A 27 -16.21 4.29 -11.32
CA GLY A 27 -16.81 4.07 -12.64
C GLY A 27 -18.23 3.48 -12.58
N GLY A 28 -19.04 3.90 -11.60
CA GLY A 28 -20.40 3.39 -11.39
C GLY A 28 -20.51 2.02 -10.70
N ARG A 29 -19.39 1.39 -10.32
CA ARG A 29 -19.36 0.14 -9.54
C ARG A 29 -18.82 0.39 -8.15
N PHE A 30 -19.25 -0.41 -7.18
CA PHE A 30 -18.63 -0.42 -5.85
C PHE A 30 -17.47 -1.39 -5.83
N LEU A 31 -16.35 -0.95 -5.27
CA LEU A 31 -15.22 -1.77 -4.90
C LEU A 31 -15.21 -1.93 -3.38
N SER A 32 -15.08 -3.16 -2.92
CA SER A 32 -14.90 -3.52 -1.52
C SER A 32 -13.41 -3.46 -1.20
N ILE A 33 -12.98 -2.46 -0.44
CA ILE A 33 -11.57 -2.24 -0.10
C ILE A 33 -11.38 -2.17 1.42
N GLU A 34 -10.23 -2.62 1.89
CA GLU A 34 -9.84 -2.54 3.29
C GLU A 34 -8.32 -2.53 3.39
N PRO A 35 -7.71 -1.99 4.46
CA PRO A 35 -6.26 -2.03 4.60
C PRO A 35 -5.74 -3.47 4.75
N PRO A 36 -4.44 -3.72 4.45
CA PRO A 36 -3.80 -4.99 4.77
C PRO A 36 -3.90 -5.34 6.26
N GLN A 37 -3.79 -6.62 6.60
CA GLN A 37 -3.78 -7.04 8.01
C GLN A 37 -2.66 -6.34 8.79
N GLY A 38 -3.01 -5.74 9.94
CA GLY A 38 -2.08 -4.98 10.78
C GLY A 38 -1.90 -3.52 10.36
N TYR A 39 -2.59 -3.08 9.31
CA TYR A 39 -2.56 -1.70 8.82
C TYR A 39 -3.89 -1.01 9.05
N CYS A 40 -3.81 0.31 9.24
CA CYS A 40 -4.91 1.21 9.46
C CYS A 40 -4.93 2.22 8.32
N ALA A 41 -6.11 2.46 7.75
CA ALA A 41 -6.31 3.53 6.78
C ALA A 41 -6.14 4.90 7.47
N LEU A 42 -5.64 5.89 6.73
CA LEU A 42 -5.62 7.27 7.20
C LEU A 42 -7.05 7.82 7.30
N ASP A 43 -7.30 8.57 8.36
CA ASP A 43 -8.61 9.12 8.68
C ASP A 43 -8.66 10.59 8.27
N ARG A 44 -9.39 10.88 7.17
CA ARG A 44 -9.50 12.25 6.64
C ARG A 44 -10.12 13.25 7.62
N THR A 45 -10.82 12.79 8.66
CA THR A 45 -11.35 13.69 9.69
C THR A 45 -10.25 14.24 10.62
N LYS A 46 -9.07 13.60 10.63
CA LYS A 46 -7.89 14.07 11.36
C LYS A 46 -7.02 14.97 10.46
N PRO A 47 -6.70 16.21 10.88
CA PRO A 47 -5.97 17.15 10.01
C PRO A 47 -4.58 16.68 9.55
N GLN A 48 -3.87 15.90 10.36
CA GLN A 48 -2.53 15.39 10.01
C GLN A 48 -2.62 14.33 8.90
N ASP A 49 -3.50 13.36 9.07
CA ASP A 49 -3.83 12.34 8.08
C ASP A 49 -4.31 12.97 6.76
N ALA A 50 -5.22 13.94 6.83
CA ALA A 50 -5.74 14.64 5.64
C ALA A 50 -4.62 15.29 4.82
N ARG A 51 -3.61 15.90 5.48
CA ARG A 51 -2.44 16.47 4.78
C ARG A 51 -1.60 15.41 4.08
N VAL A 52 -1.40 14.25 4.70
CA VAL A 52 -0.67 13.14 4.07
C VAL A 52 -1.47 12.59 2.89
N MET A 53 -2.77 12.38 3.05
CA MET A 53 -3.64 11.95 1.94
C MET A 53 -3.55 12.90 0.76
N GLN A 54 -3.67 14.22 1.01
CA GLN A 54 -3.58 15.22 -0.03
C GLN A 54 -2.22 15.21 -0.74
N ALA A 55 -1.12 15.04 0.00
CA ALA A 55 0.22 14.94 -0.60
C ALA A 55 0.35 13.71 -1.51
N VAL A 56 -0.19 12.56 -1.07
CA VAL A 56 -0.18 11.31 -1.86
C VAL A 56 -1.07 11.43 -3.09
N GLU A 57 -2.21 12.10 -2.98
CA GLU A 57 -3.11 12.39 -4.11
C GLU A 57 -2.43 13.31 -5.12
N ASN A 58 -1.80 14.40 -4.66
CA ASN A 58 -1.09 15.33 -5.54
C ASN A 58 0.06 14.64 -6.29
N ALA A 59 0.82 13.77 -5.63
CA ALA A 59 1.91 13.02 -6.26
C ALA A 59 1.43 12.04 -7.35
N GLN A 60 0.16 11.63 -7.30
CA GLN A 60 -0.46 10.69 -8.22
C GLN A 60 -1.49 11.32 -9.15
N ALA A 61 -1.65 12.64 -9.10
CA ALA A 61 -2.60 13.38 -9.92
C ALA A 61 -2.44 13.04 -11.42
N ASP A 62 -3.56 13.13 -12.14
CA ASP A 62 -3.72 12.82 -13.56
C ASP A 62 -3.53 11.35 -13.97
N ARG A 63 -2.77 10.57 -13.20
CA ARG A 63 -2.46 9.16 -13.49
C ARG A 63 -3.28 8.20 -12.67
N ASN A 64 -3.53 8.52 -11.40
CA ASN A 64 -4.29 7.66 -10.49
C ASN A 64 -5.26 8.47 -9.64
N ARG A 65 -6.37 7.83 -9.24
CA ARG A 65 -7.20 8.25 -8.12
C ARG A 65 -6.88 7.38 -6.91
N VAL A 66 -6.31 7.98 -5.88
CA VAL A 66 -5.99 7.31 -4.61
C VAL A 66 -7.30 6.97 -3.89
N LEU A 67 -7.48 5.70 -3.56
CA LEU A 67 -8.67 5.21 -2.85
C LEU A 67 -8.41 5.14 -1.34
N MET A 68 -7.20 4.72 -0.96
CA MET A 68 -6.81 4.56 0.43
C MET A 68 -5.31 4.75 0.58
N HIS A 69 -4.87 5.34 1.68
CA HIS A 69 -3.50 5.25 2.19
C HIS A 69 -3.53 4.58 3.54
N PHE A 70 -2.53 3.75 3.84
CA PHE A 70 -2.51 2.94 5.03
C PHE A 70 -1.10 2.83 5.61
N VAL A 71 -1.05 2.68 6.94
CA VAL A 71 0.17 2.64 7.76
C VAL A 71 -0.02 1.61 8.89
N PRO A 72 1.05 1.10 9.53
CA PRO A 72 0.92 0.16 10.64
C PRO A 72 0.05 0.74 11.77
N CYS A 73 -0.95 -0.03 12.21
CA CYS A 73 -1.87 0.42 13.25
C CYS A 73 -1.17 0.76 14.57
N ASN A 74 -0.06 0.08 14.87
CA ASN A 74 0.74 0.32 16.07
C ASN A 74 1.60 1.59 16.02
N GLU A 75 1.73 2.23 14.85
CA GLU A 75 2.54 3.44 14.67
C GLU A 75 1.70 4.71 14.54
N ILE A 76 0.46 4.59 14.06
CA ILE A 76 -0.36 5.74 13.68
C ILE A 76 -0.64 6.71 14.84
N GLU A 77 -0.94 6.21 16.04
CA GLU A 77 -1.18 7.06 17.21
C GLU A 77 0.10 7.71 17.75
N ALA A 78 1.24 7.01 17.64
CA ALA A 78 2.53 7.58 18.04
C ALA A 78 2.97 8.68 17.07
N TRP A 79 2.78 8.48 15.77
CA TRP A 79 3.01 9.49 14.74
C TRP A 79 2.09 10.70 14.89
N ARG A 80 0.78 10.49 15.10
CA ARG A 80 -0.20 11.58 15.32
C ARG A 80 0.14 12.45 16.53
N ALA A 81 0.70 11.82 17.57
CA ALA A 81 1.19 12.49 18.77
C ALA A 81 2.58 13.13 18.62
N GLY A 82 3.20 13.07 17.43
CA GLY A 82 4.54 13.59 17.17
C GLY A 82 5.68 12.79 17.82
N ARG A 83 5.39 11.60 18.37
CA ARG A 83 6.39 10.70 18.97
C ARG A 83 7.18 9.91 17.92
N LEU A 84 6.64 9.79 16.72
CA LEU A 84 7.34 9.28 15.53
C LEU A 84 7.37 10.36 14.47
N THR A 85 8.52 10.51 13.81
CA THR A 85 8.70 11.43 12.68
C THR A 85 8.22 10.85 11.35
N SER A 86 8.17 9.51 11.24
CA SER A 86 7.69 8.79 10.05
C SER A 86 7.25 7.37 10.41
N TYR A 87 6.55 6.72 9.48
CA TYR A 87 6.15 5.31 9.56
C TYR A 87 7.27 4.39 9.06
N SER A 88 7.37 3.19 9.61
CA SER A 88 8.35 2.19 9.17
C SER A 88 8.02 1.63 7.78
N VAL A 89 6.73 1.45 7.50
CA VAL A 89 6.19 1.03 6.21
C VAL A 89 4.93 1.86 5.95
N TYR A 90 4.66 2.21 4.70
CA TYR A 90 3.39 2.82 4.33
C TYR A 90 3.00 2.35 2.93
N GLY A 91 1.73 2.50 2.59
CA GLY A 91 1.26 2.18 1.26
C GLY A 91 -0.03 2.87 0.88
N ASN A 92 -0.39 2.74 -0.40
CA ASN A 92 -1.66 3.20 -0.92
C ASN A 92 -2.23 2.24 -1.95
N LEU A 93 -3.55 2.24 -2.07
CA LEU A 93 -4.31 1.62 -3.15
C LEU A 93 -4.87 2.73 -4.03
N ALA A 94 -4.69 2.61 -5.34
CA ALA A 94 -5.21 3.56 -6.31
C ALA A 94 -5.79 2.86 -7.54
N VAL A 95 -6.75 3.51 -8.19
CA VAL A 95 -7.21 3.13 -9.53
C VAL A 95 -6.51 4.00 -10.56
N GLN A 96 -6.02 3.40 -11.65
CA GLN A 96 -5.44 4.16 -12.75
C GLN A 96 -6.50 4.95 -13.48
N LEU A 97 -6.10 6.11 -14.00
CA LEU A 97 -6.94 6.96 -14.82
C LEU A 97 -6.44 6.94 -16.26
N GLU A 98 -7.38 7.01 -17.20
CA GLU A 98 -7.16 7.27 -18.61
C GLU A 98 -8.15 8.38 -19.01
N ASN A 99 -7.61 9.53 -19.45
CA ASN A 99 -8.41 10.72 -19.75
C ASN A 99 -9.33 11.15 -18.58
N GLY A 100 -8.83 11.06 -17.34
CA GLY A 100 -9.56 11.43 -16.13
C GLY A 100 -10.62 10.43 -15.67
N GLN A 101 -10.80 9.31 -16.39
CA GLN A 101 -11.75 8.25 -16.03
C GLN A 101 -11.03 6.99 -15.55
N PRO A 102 -11.64 6.18 -14.66
CA PRO A 102 -11.06 4.90 -14.26
C PRO A 102 -10.71 4.02 -15.46
N ARG A 103 -9.43 3.67 -15.60
CA ARG A 103 -8.92 2.88 -16.71
C ARG A 103 -9.47 1.46 -16.62
N VAL A 104 -10.01 0.97 -17.74
CA VAL A 104 -10.47 -0.41 -17.88
C VAL A 104 -9.49 -1.20 -18.76
N ALA A 105 -9.19 -2.44 -18.40
CA ALA A 105 -8.18 -3.22 -19.12
C ALA A 105 -8.68 -3.81 -20.44
N GLY A 106 -9.99 -4.09 -20.55
CA GLY A 106 -10.57 -4.74 -21.74
C GLY A 106 -10.10 -6.20 -21.97
N MET A 107 -9.46 -6.82 -20.99
CA MET A 107 -8.92 -8.19 -21.07
C MET A 107 -9.00 -8.90 -19.72
N SER A 108 -8.68 -10.20 -19.68
CA SER A 108 -8.63 -10.95 -18.42
C SER A 108 -7.46 -10.47 -17.55
N ARG A 109 -7.57 -10.67 -16.23
CA ARG A 109 -6.49 -10.36 -15.28
C ARG A 109 -5.18 -11.08 -15.64
N GLY A 110 -5.28 -12.35 -16.03
CA GLY A 110 -4.11 -13.14 -16.43
C GLY A 110 -3.42 -12.56 -17.66
N ASP A 111 -4.20 -12.19 -18.68
CA ASP A 111 -3.67 -11.57 -19.91
C ASP A 111 -3.06 -10.21 -19.63
N PHE A 112 -3.72 -9.39 -18.80
CA PHE A 112 -3.22 -8.10 -18.36
C PHE A 112 -1.85 -8.21 -17.66
N ILE A 113 -1.74 -9.11 -16.68
CA ILE A 113 -0.49 -9.34 -15.95
C ILE A 113 0.61 -9.82 -16.92
N ASN A 114 0.31 -10.74 -17.81
CA ASN A 114 1.29 -11.25 -18.79
C ASN A 114 1.74 -10.17 -19.78
N ALA A 115 0.80 -9.35 -20.28
CA ALA A 115 1.09 -8.25 -21.20
C ALA A 115 1.94 -7.15 -20.54
N MET A 116 1.73 -6.86 -19.25
CA MET A 116 2.60 -5.94 -18.52
C MET A 116 3.99 -6.52 -18.29
N GLN A 117 4.08 -7.81 -17.91
CA GLN A 117 5.37 -8.45 -17.67
C GLN A 117 6.26 -8.44 -18.91
N SER A 118 5.71 -8.66 -20.11
CA SER A 118 6.51 -8.70 -21.35
C SER A 118 7.17 -7.37 -21.71
N GLN A 119 6.77 -6.26 -21.07
CA GLN A 119 7.31 -4.92 -21.29
C GLN A 119 8.44 -4.56 -20.32
N MET A 120 8.74 -5.43 -19.33
CA MET A 120 9.65 -5.10 -18.24
C MET A 120 10.67 -6.22 -17.99
N PRO A 121 11.91 -5.87 -17.63
CA PRO A 121 12.90 -6.86 -17.24
C PRO A 121 12.49 -7.54 -15.93
N LYS A 122 12.82 -8.83 -15.79
CA LYS A 122 12.72 -9.56 -14.53
C LYS A 122 14.01 -9.37 -13.74
N LEU A 123 13.87 -9.15 -12.44
CA LEU A 123 14.98 -8.92 -11.52
C LEU A 123 14.93 -9.90 -10.34
N ASP A 124 16.09 -10.19 -9.77
CA ASP A 124 16.21 -10.85 -8.47
C ASP A 124 16.21 -9.80 -7.35
N THR A 125 15.48 -10.02 -6.26
CA THR A 125 15.35 -9.02 -5.19
C THR A 125 16.69 -8.71 -4.52
N LYS A 126 17.61 -9.68 -4.39
CA LYS A 126 18.93 -9.46 -3.77
C LYS A 126 19.84 -8.64 -4.67
N GLU A 127 19.75 -8.86 -5.98
CA GLU A 127 20.46 -8.07 -6.98
C GLU A 127 20.03 -6.59 -6.89
N VAL A 128 18.72 -6.36 -6.86
CA VAL A 128 18.14 -5.01 -6.74
C VAL A 128 18.58 -4.30 -5.45
N GLU A 129 18.64 -5.01 -4.33
CA GLU A 129 19.08 -4.44 -3.05
C GLU A 129 20.53 -3.99 -3.09
N SER A 130 21.41 -4.79 -3.68
CA SER A 130 22.84 -4.47 -3.75
C SER A 130 23.12 -3.24 -4.61
N GLU A 131 22.23 -2.93 -5.55
CA GLU A 131 22.39 -1.84 -6.50
C GLU A 131 21.59 -0.58 -6.16
N ILE A 132 20.74 -0.59 -5.12
CA ILE A 132 19.76 0.49 -4.90
C ILE A 132 20.43 1.87 -4.82
N ASN A 133 21.59 1.97 -4.16
CA ASN A 133 22.33 3.23 -4.08
C ASN A 133 22.85 3.68 -5.44
N ALA A 134 23.32 2.76 -6.29
CA ALA A 134 23.74 3.06 -7.65
C ALA A 134 22.55 3.48 -8.53
N ARG A 135 21.39 2.83 -8.37
CA ARG A 135 20.15 3.18 -9.07
C ARG A 135 19.66 4.58 -8.70
N LEU A 136 19.86 5.00 -7.45
CA LEU A 136 19.50 6.32 -6.94
C LEU A 136 20.48 7.44 -7.32
N GLN A 137 21.67 7.14 -7.86
CA GLN A 137 22.63 8.18 -8.24
C GLN A 137 22.06 9.11 -9.31
N GLY A 138 22.05 10.41 -9.04
CA GLY A 138 21.56 11.43 -9.98
C GLY A 138 20.04 11.60 -10.02
N MET A 139 19.28 10.85 -9.21
CA MET A 139 17.84 11.09 -9.04
C MET A 139 17.61 12.38 -8.26
N LYS A 140 16.59 13.16 -8.65
CA LYS A 140 16.16 14.31 -7.87
C LYS A 140 15.44 13.86 -6.60
N LEU A 141 15.37 14.75 -5.63
CA LEU A 141 14.61 14.52 -4.41
C LEU A 141 13.14 14.26 -4.75
N SER A 142 12.57 13.20 -4.18
CA SER A 142 11.19 12.74 -4.43
C SER A 142 10.97 12.06 -5.79
N ASP A 143 12.03 11.73 -6.52
CA ASP A 143 11.90 10.88 -7.72
C ASP A 143 11.62 9.42 -7.32
N THR A 144 10.90 8.72 -8.21
CA THR A 144 10.63 7.29 -8.13
C THR A 144 11.09 6.63 -9.41
N GLN A 145 11.91 5.59 -9.32
CA GLN A 145 12.38 4.82 -10.47
C GLN A 145 11.80 3.41 -10.43
N LEU A 146 11.17 2.99 -11.54
CA LEU A 146 10.82 1.59 -11.74
C LEU A 146 12.07 0.82 -12.13
N LEU A 147 12.37 -0.25 -11.39
CA LEU A 147 13.57 -1.05 -11.62
C LEU A 147 13.25 -2.24 -12.52
N GLY A 148 12.21 -3.00 -12.18
CA GLY A 148 11.79 -4.18 -12.92
C GLY A 148 10.94 -5.14 -12.09
N VAL A 149 10.46 -6.20 -12.73
CA VAL A 149 9.56 -7.19 -12.13
C VAL A 149 10.34 -8.05 -11.14
N VAL A 150 9.96 -7.99 -9.87
CA VAL A 150 10.53 -8.84 -8.81
C VAL A 150 9.72 -10.09 -8.57
N ASP A 151 8.42 -10.07 -8.86
CA ASP A 151 7.57 -11.24 -8.70
C ASP A 151 6.29 -11.16 -9.55
N LYS A 152 5.61 -12.30 -9.70
CA LYS A 152 4.29 -12.43 -10.34
C LYS A 152 3.54 -13.61 -9.72
N ASP A 153 2.25 -13.42 -9.47
CA ASP A 153 1.32 -14.51 -9.20
C ASP A 153 0.00 -14.32 -9.98
N ARG A 154 -1.01 -15.15 -9.69
CA ARG A 154 -2.33 -15.05 -10.35
C ARG A 154 -3.11 -13.79 -10.01
N ASN A 155 -2.74 -13.11 -8.91
CA ASN A 155 -3.42 -11.94 -8.37
C ASN A 155 -2.72 -10.65 -8.79
N GLY A 156 -1.45 -10.65 -9.20
CA GLY A 156 -0.79 -9.44 -9.67
C GLY A 156 0.65 -9.60 -10.17
N LEU A 157 1.12 -8.51 -10.78
CA LEU A 157 2.53 -8.27 -11.13
C LEU A 157 3.15 -7.35 -10.08
N TYR A 158 4.36 -7.66 -9.60
CA TYR A 158 5.05 -6.88 -8.56
C TYR A 158 6.37 -6.35 -9.10
N ILE A 159 6.56 -5.03 -8.99
CA ILE A 159 7.69 -4.29 -9.58
C ILE A 159 8.41 -3.53 -8.49
N ALA A 160 9.74 -3.69 -8.43
CA ALA A 160 10.58 -2.95 -7.51
C ALA A 160 10.70 -1.49 -7.91
N LEU A 161 10.68 -0.63 -6.88
CA LEU A 161 10.90 0.79 -6.97
C LEU A 161 12.12 1.19 -6.11
N ALA A 162 12.95 2.08 -6.64
CA ALA A 162 13.86 2.88 -5.83
C ALA A 162 13.29 4.30 -5.70
N MET A 163 13.29 4.86 -4.49
CA MET A 163 12.77 6.19 -4.23
C MET A 163 13.73 6.97 -3.33
N THR A 164 13.77 8.29 -3.50
CA THR A 164 14.38 9.20 -2.53
C THR A 164 13.28 9.91 -1.75
N ALA A 165 13.47 10.10 -0.45
CA ALA A 165 12.57 10.89 0.39
C ALA A 165 13.37 11.84 1.27
N SER A 166 12.86 13.05 1.52
CA SER A 166 13.47 13.95 2.50
C SER A 166 12.83 13.77 3.86
N ALA A 167 13.62 13.48 4.89
CA ALA A 167 13.17 13.54 6.29
C ALA A 167 14.15 14.39 7.09
N GLY A 168 13.67 15.48 7.69
CA GLY A 168 14.53 16.39 8.46
C GLY A 168 15.63 17.06 7.64
N GLY A 169 15.44 17.24 6.33
CA GLY A 169 16.44 17.82 5.42
C GLY A 169 17.54 16.86 4.96
N GLN A 170 17.43 15.57 5.28
CA GLN A 170 18.32 14.52 4.77
C GLN A 170 17.60 13.66 3.74
N ASP A 171 18.32 13.35 2.67
CA ASP A 171 17.87 12.43 1.63
C ASP A 171 18.02 11.00 2.13
N MET A 172 16.91 10.27 2.15
CA MET A 172 16.84 8.89 2.56
C MET A 172 16.41 8.02 1.38
N ALA A 173 17.21 6.98 1.10
CA ALA A 173 16.83 5.92 0.20
C ALA A 173 15.65 5.11 0.76
N LYS A 174 14.66 4.88 -0.09
CA LYS A 174 13.51 4.02 0.18
C LYS A 174 13.46 2.93 -0.88
N ALA A 175 13.16 1.71 -0.41
CA ALA A 175 12.77 0.61 -1.28
C ALA A 175 11.25 0.59 -1.35
N GLY A 176 10.70 0.34 -2.55
CA GLY A 176 9.27 0.22 -2.75
C GLY A 176 8.91 -0.97 -3.64
N VAL A 177 7.67 -1.42 -3.53
CA VAL A 177 7.06 -2.35 -4.48
C VAL A 177 5.74 -1.77 -4.93
N THR A 178 5.58 -1.61 -6.24
CA THR A 178 4.28 -1.35 -6.85
C THR A 178 3.73 -2.64 -7.42
N SER A 179 2.47 -2.94 -7.13
CA SER A 179 1.76 -4.06 -7.73
C SER A 179 0.73 -3.55 -8.74
N PHE A 180 0.49 -4.29 -9.81
CA PHE A 180 -0.59 -4.03 -10.76
C PHE A 180 -1.53 -5.24 -10.87
N THR A 181 -2.84 -4.98 -10.89
CA THR A 181 -3.87 -6.00 -11.11
C THR A 181 -5.18 -5.39 -11.57
N LEU A 182 -6.21 -6.23 -11.72
CA LEU A 182 -7.59 -5.84 -11.98
C LEU A 182 -8.50 -6.15 -10.79
N LEU A 183 -9.25 -5.14 -10.34
CA LEU A 183 -10.42 -5.30 -9.47
C LEU A 183 -11.68 -5.09 -10.31
N GLY A 184 -12.40 -6.18 -10.61
CA GLY A 184 -13.32 -6.21 -11.74
C GLY A 184 -12.64 -5.77 -13.04
N PRO A 185 -13.16 -4.77 -13.77
CA PRO A 185 -12.58 -4.31 -15.03
C PRO A 185 -11.45 -3.28 -14.84
N PHE A 186 -11.30 -2.72 -13.64
CA PHE A 186 -10.47 -1.54 -13.42
C PHE A 186 -9.01 -1.90 -13.17
N VAL A 187 -8.11 -1.17 -13.82
CA VAL A 187 -6.68 -1.28 -13.57
C VAL A 187 -6.36 -0.58 -12.25
N VAL A 188 -5.86 -1.34 -11.28
CA VAL A 188 -5.45 -0.80 -9.98
C VAL A 188 -3.97 -1.03 -9.73
N ASN A 189 -3.40 -0.19 -8.89
CA ASN A 189 -2.09 -0.42 -8.34
C ASN A 189 -2.08 -0.26 -6.81
N THR A 190 -1.22 -1.03 -6.15
CA THR A 190 -0.87 -0.75 -4.76
C THR A 190 0.60 -0.38 -4.70
N ASN A 191 0.93 0.70 -4.01
CA ASN A 191 2.32 1.09 -3.77
C ASN A 191 2.62 0.84 -2.31
N MET A 192 3.74 0.19 -1.99
CA MET A 192 4.25 0.08 -0.63
C MET A 192 5.71 0.51 -0.59
N ALA A 193 6.12 1.16 0.49
CA ALA A 193 7.50 1.63 0.66
C ALA A 193 7.98 1.47 2.10
N THR A 194 9.29 1.27 2.25
CA THR A 194 10.02 1.15 3.52
C THR A 194 11.41 1.78 3.37
N ALA A 195 12.13 1.95 4.48
CA ALA A 195 13.57 2.26 4.42
C ALA A 195 14.32 1.23 3.55
N ALA A 196 15.24 1.70 2.71
CA ALA A 196 16.13 0.81 1.96
C ALA A 196 17.05 0.08 2.93
N ALA A 197 16.94 -1.25 2.98
CA ALA A 197 17.72 -2.14 3.81
C ALA A 197 17.70 -3.56 3.21
N PRO A 198 18.65 -4.45 3.58
CA PRO A 198 18.59 -5.85 3.17
C PRO A 198 17.25 -6.51 3.54
N GLY A 199 16.65 -7.25 2.60
CA GLY A 199 15.35 -7.89 2.73
C GLY A 199 14.14 -6.95 2.64
N ALA A 200 14.32 -5.69 2.23
CA ALA A 200 13.23 -4.73 2.13
C ALA A 200 12.17 -5.14 1.10
N TYR A 201 12.57 -5.65 -0.08
CA TYR A 201 11.59 -6.05 -1.10
C TYR A 201 10.84 -7.32 -0.68
N ASP A 202 11.53 -8.29 -0.08
CA ASP A 202 10.92 -9.52 0.43
C ASP A 202 9.88 -9.20 1.52
N LYS A 203 10.22 -8.27 2.44
CA LYS A 203 9.28 -7.78 3.46
C LYS A 203 8.03 -7.15 2.83
N LEU A 204 8.21 -6.30 1.80
CA LEU A 204 7.08 -5.66 1.12
C LEU A 204 6.22 -6.68 0.37
N LEU A 205 6.81 -7.64 -0.33
CA LEU A 205 6.10 -8.72 -1.03
C LEU A 205 5.29 -9.59 -0.06
N ALA A 206 5.85 -9.90 1.11
CA ALA A 206 5.18 -10.69 2.14
C ALA A 206 3.88 -10.03 2.66
N ILE A 207 3.80 -8.70 2.63
CA ILE A 207 2.58 -7.95 2.98
C ILE A 207 1.65 -7.81 1.77
N GLN A 208 2.20 -7.44 0.62
CA GLN A 208 1.43 -7.03 -0.54
C GLN A 208 0.74 -8.21 -1.24
N LYS A 209 1.37 -9.40 -1.30
CA LYS A 209 0.79 -10.59 -1.92
C LYS A 209 -0.53 -11.06 -1.28
N PRO A 210 -0.59 -11.34 0.04
CA PRO A 210 -1.85 -11.72 0.68
C PRO A 210 -2.89 -10.60 0.63
N TYR A 211 -2.45 -9.34 0.70
CA TYR A 211 -3.34 -8.19 0.53
C TYR A 211 -4.01 -8.16 -0.85
N LEU A 212 -3.22 -8.30 -1.92
CA LEU A 212 -3.73 -8.29 -3.29
C LEU A 212 -4.65 -9.48 -3.57
N ALA A 213 -4.32 -10.66 -3.03
CA ALA A 213 -5.18 -11.83 -3.09
C ALA A 213 -6.57 -11.57 -2.45
N LYS A 214 -6.59 -10.89 -1.30
CA LYS A 214 -7.83 -10.50 -0.60
C LYS A 214 -8.65 -9.52 -1.43
N LEU A 215 -8.04 -8.43 -1.90
CA LEU A 215 -8.72 -7.44 -2.74
C LEU A 215 -9.32 -8.07 -4.00
N VAL A 216 -8.57 -8.92 -4.69
CA VAL A 216 -9.05 -9.63 -5.90
C VAL A 216 -10.23 -10.54 -5.56
N SER A 217 -10.18 -11.27 -4.45
CA SER A 217 -11.28 -12.16 -4.04
C SER A 217 -12.57 -11.40 -3.70
N GLN A 218 -12.45 -10.17 -3.20
CA GLN A 218 -13.59 -9.30 -2.86
C GLN A 218 -14.15 -8.55 -4.07
N ASN A 219 -13.36 -8.47 -5.15
CA ASN A 219 -13.67 -7.70 -6.35
C ASN A 219 -13.33 -8.51 -7.61
N PRO A 220 -14.07 -9.61 -7.88
CA PRO A 220 -13.76 -10.55 -8.96
C PRO A 220 -13.72 -9.90 -10.35
#